data_AF-A0A1F2VBZ4-F1
#
_entry.id   AF-A0A1F2VBZ4-F1
#
_cell.length_a   1.000
_cell.length_b   1.000
_cell.length_c   1.000
_cell.angle_alpha   90.00
_cell.angle_beta   90.00
_cell.angle_gamma   90.00
#
_symmetry.space_group_name_H-M   'P 1'
#
loop_
_entity.id
_entity.type
_entity.pdbx_description
1 polymer ?
#
loop_
_entity_poly.entity_id
_entity_poly.type
_entity_poly.pdbx_seq_one_letter_code
_entity_poly.pdbx_strand_id
1 'polypeptide(L)'
;MRTAEQEEQQAIAVGRRKIRRSQVTALIVGGLLLGSGLFGWGHWPLGFLIGLVYAHGFEYLTHRFLLHRTAGYFYRAHQRHHETWGRWDEALYVRFGPPAAVGVLLLADSLPFALLDRFGTGIGAGALIAFVAYYLAYEEAHWRIHLGYLPARLQWMRRHHLAHHKGVPGRYGVLFPILDHLFAAGRAAPKTSGQL
;
A
#
# COMPACT_ATOMS: atom_id res chain seq x y z
N MET A 1 -19.86 7.97 31.08
CA MET A 1 -19.35 6.90 30.19
C MET A 1 -19.57 7.35 28.76
N ARG A 2 -18.64 7.04 27.83
CA ARG A 2 -18.86 7.34 26.41
C ARG A 2 -19.78 6.27 25.80
N THR A 3 -20.57 6.64 24.79
CA THR A 3 -21.36 5.67 24.01
C THR A 3 -20.47 4.95 22.99
N ALA A 4 -20.89 3.77 22.52
CA ALA A 4 -20.15 3.02 21.49
C ALA A 4 -19.92 3.86 20.22
N GLU A 5 -20.90 4.67 19.83
CA GLU A 5 -20.79 5.61 18.70
C GLU A 5 -19.73 6.69 18.97
N GLN A 6 -19.67 7.24 20.18
CA GLN A 6 -18.63 8.22 20.55
C GLN A 6 -17.22 7.61 20.51
N GLU A 7 -17.08 6.35 20.92
CA GLU A 7 -15.81 5.62 20.87
C GLU A 7 -15.37 5.34 19.43
N GLU A 8 -16.28 4.93 18.55
CA GLU A 8 -16.01 4.73 17.13
C GLU A 8 -15.61 6.03 16.42
N GLN A 9 -16.36 7.12 16.65
CA GLN A 9 -16.02 8.43 16.06
C GLN A 9 -14.65 8.93 16.53
N GLN A 10 -14.32 8.69 17.81
CA GLN A 10 -13.00 9.00 18.33
C GLN A 10 -11.91 8.13 17.67
N ALA A 11 -12.16 6.84 17.47
CA ALA A 11 -11.25 5.93 16.78
C ALA A 11 -10.98 6.41 15.33
N ILE A 12 -12.03 6.80 14.60
CA ILE A 12 -11.93 7.39 13.26
C ILE A 12 -11.08 8.66 13.26
N ALA A 13 -11.34 9.59 14.19
CA ALA A 13 -10.59 10.84 14.28
C ALA A 13 -9.10 10.60 14.60
N VAL A 14 -8.79 9.67 15.52
CA VAL A 14 -7.42 9.31 15.85
C VAL A 14 -6.73 8.61 14.69
N GLY A 15 -7.38 7.65 14.05
CA GLY A 15 -6.86 6.92 12.89
C GLY A 15 -6.57 7.85 11.72
N ARG A 16 -7.47 8.79 11.42
CA ARG A 16 -7.25 9.82 10.40
C ARG A 16 -6.00 10.66 10.69
N ARG A 17 -5.77 11.04 11.95
CA ARG A 17 -4.55 11.76 12.35
C ARG A 17 -3.29 10.91 12.14
N LYS A 18 -3.35 9.59 12.43
CA LYS A 18 -2.22 8.68 12.20
C LYS A 18 -1.85 8.61 10.72
N ILE A 19 -2.83 8.41 9.83
CA ILE A 19 -2.60 8.39 8.37
C ILE A 19 -2.04 9.72 7.88
N ARG A 20 -2.64 10.84 8.27
CA ARG A 20 -2.16 12.17 7.85
C ARG A 20 -0.70 12.41 8.26
N ARG A 21 -0.28 11.98 9.44
CA ARG A 21 1.12 12.07 9.87
C ARG A 21 2.03 11.26 8.96
N SER A 22 1.65 10.02 8.63
CA SER A 22 2.41 9.17 7.71
C SER A 22 2.49 9.77 6.30
N GLN A 23 1.39 10.30 5.77
CA GLN A 23 1.33 11.00 4.48
C GLN A 23 2.21 12.27 4.45
N VAL A 24 2.15 13.09 5.50
CA VAL A 24 3.01 14.27 5.65
C VAL A 24 4.49 13.86 5.70
N THR A 25 4.83 12.80 6.43
CA THR A 25 6.20 12.27 6.43
C THR A 25 6.61 11.81 5.03
N ALA A 26 5.73 11.13 4.28
CA ALA A 26 6.04 10.72 2.93
C ALA A 26 6.34 11.91 2.01
N LEU A 27 5.53 12.98 2.10
CA LEU A 27 5.75 14.21 1.35
C LEU A 27 7.05 14.92 1.74
N ILE A 28 7.34 15.04 3.03
CA ILE A 28 8.57 15.70 3.52
C ILE A 28 9.80 14.89 3.10
N VAL A 29 9.84 13.60 3.39
CA VAL A 29 10.99 12.74 3.06
C VAL A 29 11.17 12.65 1.55
N GLY A 30 10.10 12.44 0.80
CA GLY A 30 10.14 12.43 -0.66
C GLY A 30 10.63 13.76 -1.24
N GLY A 31 10.15 14.90 -0.72
CA GLY A 31 10.61 16.22 -1.14
C GLY A 31 12.08 16.48 -0.82
N LEU A 32 12.55 16.10 0.37
CA LEU A 32 13.96 16.19 0.75
C LEU A 32 14.84 15.31 -0.15
N LEU A 33 14.39 14.09 -0.46
CA LEU A 33 15.08 13.19 -1.37
C LEU A 33 15.16 13.77 -2.79
N LEU A 34 14.08 14.33 -3.32
CA LEU A 34 14.08 15.01 -4.62
C LEU A 34 15.02 16.23 -4.62
N GLY A 35 15.04 17.00 -3.54
CA GLY A 35 15.89 18.19 -3.37
C GLY A 35 17.37 17.88 -3.08
N SER A 36 17.72 16.62 -2.81
CA SER A 36 19.08 16.22 -2.43
C SER A 36 20.08 16.23 -3.60
N GLY A 37 19.61 16.31 -4.85
CA GLY A 37 20.44 16.15 -6.05
C GLY A 37 20.86 14.70 -6.34
N LEU A 38 20.34 13.72 -5.60
CA LEU A 38 20.67 12.30 -5.81
C LEU A 38 20.07 11.69 -7.07
N PHE A 39 19.02 12.31 -7.64
CA PHE A 39 18.22 11.77 -8.73
C PHE A 39 18.31 12.64 -9.98
N GLY A 40 18.38 11.98 -11.13
CA GLY A 40 18.33 12.60 -12.44
C GLY A 40 16.89 12.89 -12.88
N TRP A 41 16.76 13.95 -13.68
CA TRP A 41 15.47 14.45 -14.20
C TRP A 41 15.31 14.23 -15.71
N GLY A 42 16.35 13.75 -16.40
CA GLY A 42 16.41 13.72 -17.87
C GLY A 42 15.26 12.96 -18.55
N HIS A 43 14.76 11.90 -17.91
CA HIS A 43 13.67 11.06 -18.41
C HIS A 43 12.58 10.89 -17.35
N TRP A 44 12.30 11.93 -16.57
CA TRP A 44 11.35 11.87 -15.45
C TRP A 44 9.93 11.37 -15.83
N PRO A 45 9.33 11.64 -17.03
CA PRO A 45 8.01 11.10 -17.34
C PRO A 45 8.04 9.57 -17.48
N LEU A 46 9.09 9.04 -18.13
CA LEU A 46 9.29 7.59 -18.24
C LEU A 46 9.55 6.99 -16.85
N GLY A 47 10.38 7.66 -16.05
CA GLY A 47 10.63 7.26 -14.67
C GLY A 47 9.36 7.21 -13.83
N PHE A 48 8.44 8.17 -14.01
CA PHE A 48 7.15 8.17 -13.34
C PHE A 48 6.30 6.95 -13.71
N LEU A 49 6.21 6.61 -14.99
CA LEU A 49 5.48 5.41 -15.43
C LEU A 49 6.09 4.11 -14.88
N ILE A 50 7.42 3.99 -14.95
CA ILE A 50 8.15 2.85 -14.37
C ILE A 50 7.92 2.78 -12.85
N GLY A 51 7.96 3.93 -12.17
CA GLY A 51 7.73 4.05 -10.74
C GLY A 51 6.33 3.62 -10.33
N LEU A 52 5.29 3.89 -11.14
CA LEU A 52 3.93 3.40 -10.87
C LEU A 52 3.85 1.86 -10.95
N VAL A 53 4.47 1.26 -11.97
CA VAL A 53 4.52 -0.20 -12.11
C VAL A 53 5.29 -0.81 -10.93
N TYR A 54 6.43 -0.21 -10.60
CA TYR A 54 7.25 -0.63 -9.47
C TYR A 54 6.47 -0.51 -8.14
N ALA A 55 5.79 0.61 -7.88
CA ALA A 55 5.02 0.84 -6.65
C ALA A 55 3.85 -0.15 -6.51
N HIS A 56 3.17 -0.48 -7.61
CA HIS A 56 2.12 -1.51 -7.63
C HIS A 56 2.69 -2.90 -7.31
N GLY A 57 3.85 -3.24 -7.90
CA GLY A 57 4.60 -4.45 -7.56
C GLY A 57 5.03 -4.48 -6.10
N PHE A 58 5.57 -3.37 -5.59
CA PHE A 58 5.98 -3.20 -4.22
C PHE A 58 4.81 -3.43 -3.25
N GLU A 59 3.66 -2.80 -3.48
CA GLU A 59 2.43 -3.01 -2.69
C GLU A 59 2.08 -4.49 -2.63
N TYR A 60 1.98 -5.14 -3.80
CA TYR A 60 1.58 -6.54 -3.89
C TYR A 60 2.54 -7.48 -3.16
N LEU A 61 3.84 -7.35 -3.41
CA LEU A 61 4.87 -8.20 -2.82
C LEU A 61 4.97 -7.97 -1.31
N THR A 62 4.93 -6.72 -0.88
CA THR A 62 4.94 -6.36 0.54
C THR A 62 3.73 -6.96 1.23
N HIS A 63 2.52 -6.76 0.69
CA HIS A 63 1.31 -7.28 1.31
C HIS A 63 1.29 -8.81 1.33
N ARG A 64 1.68 -9.48 0.25
CA ARG A 64 1.68 -10.94 0.15
C ARG A 64 2.74 -11.62 1.00
N PHE A 65 3.96 -11.08 1.03
CA PHE A 65 5.10 -11.73 1.65
C PHE A 65 5.45 -11.08 2.98
N LEU A 66 5.75 -9.78 3.00
CA LEU A 66 6.16 -9.10 4.23
C LEU A 66 5.02 -9.10 5.28
N LEU A 67 3.81 -8.70 4.89
CA LEU A 67 2.71 -8.54 5.83
C LEU A 67 2.05 -9.87 6.25
N HIS A 68 2.16 -10.93 5.43
CA HIS A 68 1.46 -12.20 5.65
C HIS A 68 2.35 -13.42 5.89
N ARG A 69 3.66 -13.37 5.60
CA ARG A 69 4.55 -14.55 5.67
C ARG A 69 5.84 -14.33 6.46
N THR A 70 6.05 -13.15 7.04
CA THR A 70 7.25 -12.89 7.86
C THR A 70 6.90 -12.79 9.34
N ALA A 71 7.93 -12.66 10.17
CA ALA A 71 7.78 -12.22 11.56
C ALA A 71 8.26 -10.77 11.67
N GLY A 72 7.66 -9.98 12.55
CA GLY A 72 8.13 -8.62 12.85
C GLY A 72 7.03 -7.59 13.02
N TYR A 73 7.43 -6.32 13.00
CA TYR A 73 6.53 -5.19 13.22
C TYR A 73 5.39 -5.16 12.19
N PHE A 74 5.72 -5.18 10.91
CA PHE A 74 4.73 -5.06 9.83
C PHE A 74 3.76 -6.22 9.80
N TYR A 75 4.23 -7.47 10.00
CA TYR A 75 3.37 -8.63 10.16
C TYR A 75 2.40 -8.46 11.33
N ARG A 76 2.88 -8.13 12.54
CA ARG A 76 2.01 -7.96 13.72
C ARG A 76 1.02 -6.80 13.57
N ALA A 77 1.46 -5.70 12.97
CA ALA A 77 0.59 -4.56 12.69
C ALA A 77 -0.52 -4.96 11.70
N HIS A 78 -0.18 -5.74 10.68
CA HIS A 78 -1.14 -6.24 9.71
C HIS A 78 -2.10 -7.28 10.29
N GLN A 79 -1.62 -8.20 11.12
CA GLN A 79 -2.50 -9.13 11.84
C GLN A 79 -3.50 -8.38 12.71
N ARG A 80 -3.07 -7.38 13.48
CA ARG A 80 -3.98 -6.54 14.26
C ARG A 80 -5.01 -5.82 13.39
N HIS A 81 -4.61 -5.39 12.19
CA HIS A 81 -5.53 -4.80 11.22
C HIS A 81 -6.61 -5.80 10.76
N HIS A 82 -6.26 -7.06 10.51
CA HIS A 82 -7.24 -8.13 10.22
C HIS A 82 -8.14 -8.44 11.43
N GLU A 83 -7.55 -8.57 12.63
CA GLU A 83 -8.28 -8.89 13.88
C GLU A 83 -9.29 -7.81 14.30
N THR A 84 -9.05 -6.57 13.90
CA THR A 84 -9.90 -5.43 14.26
C THR A 84 -10.94 -5.10 13.20
N TRP A 85 -10.97 -5.83 12.09
CA TRP A 85 -11.98 -5.63 11.06
C TRP A 85 -13.40 -5.83 11.60
N GLY A 86 -14.28 -4.86 11.33
CA GLY A 86 -15.68 -4.83 11.79
C GLY A 86 -15.87 -4.41 13.25
N ARG A 87 -14.79 -4.10 13.98
CA ARG A 87 -14.87 -3.60 15.36
C ARG A 87 -14.87 -2.07 15.40
N TRP A 88 -15.39 -1.51 16.49
CA TRP A 88 -15.44 -0.05 16.71
C TRP A 88 -14.05 0.62 16.66
N ASP A 89 -12.97 -0.14 16.93
CA ASP A 89 -11.59 0.34 16.97
C ASP A 89 -10.79 0.06 15.68
N GLU A 90 -11.41 -0.50 14.63
CA GLU A 90 -10.79 -0.84 13.33
C GLU A 90 -9.95 0.33 12.77
N ALA A 91 -10.55 1.52 12.80
CA ALA A 91 -9.95 2.78 12.41
C ALA A 91 -8.57 3.06 13.05
N LEU A 92 -8.25 2.51 14.22
CA LEU A 92 -6.94 2.77 14.82
C LEU A 92 -5.78 2.06 14.12
N TYR A 93 -6.09 1.05 13.28
CA TYR A 93 -5.15 0.06 12.77
C TYR A 93 -5.10 -0.05 11.23
N VAL A 94 -5.99 0.61 10.50
CA VAL A 94 -5.94 0.69 9.03
C VAL A 94 -4.92 1.74 8.59
N ARG A 95 -3.63 1.36 8.54
CA ARG A 95 -2.54 2.19 8.00
C ARG A 95 -1.35 1.29 7.64
N PHE A 96 -0.46 1.77 6.75
CA PHE A 96 0.73 0.99 6.41
C PHE A 96 1.70 0.86 7.60
N GLY A 97 1.96 1.98 8.28
CA GLY A 97 2.93 2.03 9.36
C GLY A 97 2.98 3.38 10.09
N PRO A 98 3.85 3.51 11.10
CA PRO A 98 4.16 4.78 11.75
C PRO A 98 5.05 5.65 10.86
N PRO A 99 5.06 6.98 11.06
CA PRO A 99 5.91 7.91 10.31
C PRO A 99 7.37 7.47 10.13
N ALA A 100 8.02 6.99 11.19
CA ALA A 100 9.41 6.52 11.12
C ALA A 100 9.59 5.36 10.13
N ALA A 101 8.65 4.41 10.10
CA ALA A 101 8.70 3.28 9.18
C ALA A 101 8.49 3.73 7.73
N VAL A 102 7.65 4.74 7.50
CA VAL A 102 7.43 5.34 6.17
C VAL A 102 8.68 6.07 5.68
N GLY A 103 9.36 6.79 6.57
CA GLY A 103 10.65 7.42 6.26
C GLY A 103 11.70 6.39 5.84
N VAL A 104 11.87 5.33 6.64
CA VAL A 104 12.79 4.22 6.32
C VAL A 104 12.40 3.54 5.00
N LEU A 105 11.11 3.31 4.77
CA LEU A 105 10.61 2.75 3.52
C LEU A 105 11.04 3.60 2.33
N LEU A 106 10.77 4.91 2.35
CA LEU A 106 11.11 5.80 1.25
C LEU A 106 12.62 5.86 1.02
N LEU A 107 13.43 5.89 2.08
CA LEU A 107 14.88 5.86 1.95
C LEU A 107 15.35 4.58 1.26
N ALA A 108 14.89 3.42 1.73
CA ALA A 108 15.27 2.12 1.18
C ALA A 108 14.80 1.96 -0.28
N ASP A 109 13.56 2.35 -0.55
CA ASP A 109 12.92 2.20 -1.86
C ASP A 109 13.50 3.14 -2.92
N SER A 110 14.11 4.25 -2.49
CA SER A 110 14.77 5.18 -3.41
C SER A 110 16.15 4.71 -3.88
N LEU A 111 16.79 3.78 -3.17
CA LEU A 111 18.16 3.34 -3.47
C LEU A 111 18.34 2.77 -4.87
N PRO A 112 17.46 1.86 -5.38
CA PRO A 112 17.61 1.31 -6.73
C PRO A 112 17.60 2.40 -7.79
N PHE A 113 16.70 3.38 -7.67
CA PHE A 113 16.58 4.47 -8.64
C PHE A 113 17.73 5.47 -8.56
N ALA A 114 18.19 5.80 -7.36
CA ALA A 114 19.38 6.64 -7.16
C ALA A 114 20.63 5.99 -7.77
N LEU A 115 20.75 4.66 -7.68
CA LEU A 115 21.84 3.89 -8.27
C LEU A 115 21.74 3.82 -9.79
N LEU A 116 20.55 3.55 -10.34
CA LEU A 116 20.32 3.54 -11.80
C LEU A 116 20.68 4.88 -12.44
N ASP A 117 20.35 5.99 -11.79
CA ASP A 117 20.69 7.32 -12.28
C ASP A 117 22.20 7.59 -12.33
N ARG A 118 23.03 6.84 -11.59
CA ARG A 118 24.51 6.92 -11.73
C ARG A 118 25.01 6.41 -13.07
N PHE A 119 24.19 5.64 -13.77
CA PHE A 119 24.44 5.21 -15.15
C PHE A 119 23.77 6.13 -16.18
N GLY A 120 23.28 7.31 -15.77
CA GLY A 120 22.74 8.32 -16.67
C GLY A 120 21.30 8.07 -17.14
N THR A 121 20.55 7.17 -16.49
CA THR A 121 19.18 6.86 -16.89
C THR A 121 18.24 8.06 -16.72
N GLY A 122 18.42 8.88 -15.68
CA GLY A 122 17.64 10.10 -15.45
C GLY A 122 16.16 9.85 -15.13
N ILE A 123 15.84 8.66 -14.63
CA ILE A 123 14.46 8.23 -14.34
C ILE A 123 14.10 8.39 -12.86
N GLY A 124 15.09 8.52 -11.97
CA GLY A 124 14.87 8.34 -10.54
C GLY A 124 13.97 9.40 -9.91
N ALA A 125 14.02 10.65 -10.35
CA ALA A 125 13.14 11.69 -9.83
C ALA A 125 11.67 11.38 -10.14
N GLY A 126 11.39 10.97 -11.38
CA GLY A 126 10.06 10.54 -11.80
C GLY A 126 9.56 9.34 -11.01
N ALA A 127 10.41 8.33 -10.82
CA ALA A 127 10.07 7.12 -10.09
C ALA A 127 9.74 7.41 -8.61
N LEU A 128 10.52 8.27 -7.95
CA LEU A 128 10.26 8.70 -6.58
C LEU A 128 8.94 9.47 -6.46
N ILE A 129 8.64 10.39 -7.38
CA ILE A 129 7.35 11.10 -7.41
C ILE A 129 6.20 10.09 -7.53
N ALA A 130 6.32 9.12 -8.44
CA ALA A 130 5.32 8.08 -8.61
C ALA A 130 5.13 7.26 -7.34
N PHE A 131 6.20 6.82 -6.69
CA PHE A 131 6.10 6.03 -5.46
C PHE A 131 5.45 6.81 -4.31
N VAL A 132 5.81 8.09 -4.12
CA VAL A 132 5.17 8.95 -3.11
C VAL A 132 3.69 9.12 -3.43
N ALA A 133 3.33 9.46 -4.67
CA ALA A 133 1.93 9.62 -5.08
C ALA A 133 1.14 8.32 -4.88
N TYR A 134 1.73 7.18 -5.22
CA TYR A 134 1.15 5.86 -5.07
C TYR A 134 0.94 5.51 -3.59
N TYR A 135 1.92 5.76 -2.72
CA TYR A 135 1.80 5.55 -1.27
C TYR A 135 0.64 6.36 -0.68
N LEU A 136 0.52 7.64 -1.07
CA LEU A 136 -0.57 8.51 -0.61
C LEU A 136 -1.94 7.97 -1.05
N ALA A 137 -2.04 7.56 -2.32
CA ALA A 137 -3.25 6.97 -2.87
C ALA A 137 -3.59 5.64 -2.20
N TYR A 138 -2.59 4.80 -1.93
CA TYR A 138 -2.72 3.52 -1.22
C TYR A 138 -3.28 3.74 0.19
N GLU A 139 -2.65 4.58 1.01
CA GLU A 139 -3.13 4.79 2.40
C GLU A 139 -4.54 5.38 2.42
N GLU A 140 -4.81 6.36 1.55
CA GLU A 140 -6.14 6.96 1.48
C GLU A 140 -7.18 5.93 1.03
N ALA A 141 -6.93 5.23 -0.08
CA ALA A 141 -7.86 4.25 -0.62
C ALA A 141 -8.08 3.09 0.34
N HIS A 142 -7.04 2.55 0.98
CA HIS A 142 -7.14 1.48 1.98
C HIS A 142 -8.02 1.92 3.15
N TRP A 143 -7.81 3.13 3.65
CA TRP A 143 -8.66 3.73 4.68
C TRP A 143 -10.13 3.87 4.25
N ARG A 144 -10.39 4.34 3.02
CA ARG A 144 -11.75 4.45 2.46
C ARG A 144 -12.41 3.08 2.25
N ILE A 145 -11.63 2.10 1.83
CA ILE A 145 -12.06 0.72 1.61
C ILE A 145 -12.63 0.16 2.89
N HIS A 146 -11.99 0.38 4.04
CA HIS A 146 -12.43 -0.15 5.33
C HIS A 146 -13.67 0.55 5.86
N LEU A 147 -13.64 1.89 5.86
CA LEU A 147 -14.70 2.70 6.43
C LEU A 147 -15.88 2.98 5.48
N GLY A 148 -15.84 2.50 4.24
CA GLY A 148 -17.02 2.39 3.37
C GLY A 148 -17.38 3.63 2.54
N TYR A 149 -16.56 4.68 2.51
CA TYR A 149 -16.86 5.92 1.78
C TYR A 149 -16.15 6.03 0.41
N LEU A 150 -16.04 4.91 -0.31
CA LEU A 150 -15.58 4.91 -1.71
C LEU A 150 -16.72 5.30 -2.67
N PRO A 151 -16.44 6.07 -3.74
CA PRO A 151 -17.38 6.27 -4.84
C PRO A 151 -17.87 4.95 -5.43
N ALA A 152 -19.10 4.91 -5.94
CA ALA A 152 -19.73 3.69 -6.49
C ALA A 152 -18.84 2.96 -7.52
N ARG A 153 -18.19 3.71 -8.42
CA ARG A 153 -17.28 3.17 -9.45
C ARG A 153 -16.03 2.46 -8.89
N LEU A 154 -15.69 2.68 -7.62
CA LEU A 154 -14.54 2.09 -6.94
C LEU A 154 -14.94 1.01 -5.92
N GLN A 155 -16.23 0.68 -5.79
CA GLN A 155 -16.70 -0.32 -4.83
C GLN A 155 -16.15 -1.73 -5.10
N TRP A 156 -15.67 -2.00 -6.32
CA TRP A 156 -14.96 -3.24 -6.62
C TRP A 156 -13.67 -3.37 -5.80
N MET A 157 -12.96 -2.28 -5.50
CA MET A 157 -11.75 -2.28 -4.66
C MET A 157 -12.09 -2.76 -3.26
N ARG A 158 -13.19 -2.21 -2.69
CA ARG A 158 -13.70 -2.65 -1.38
C ARG A 158 -14.09 -4.12 -1.40
N ARG A 159 -14.84 -4.58 -2.41
CA ARG A 159 -15.23 -5.99 -2.50
C ARG A 159 -14.03 -6.91 -2.58
N HIS A 160 -13.04 -6.58 -3.40
CA HIS A 160 -11.81 -7.37 -3.54
C HIS A 160 -11.03 -7.43 -2.23
N HIS A 161 -10.73 -6.27 -1.63
CA HIS A 161 -9.93 -6.20 -0.41
C HIS A 161 -10.65 -6.76 0.82
N LEU A 162 -11.95 -6.53 1.00
CA LEU A 162 -12.66 -7.13 2.14
C LEU A 162 -12.81 -8.65 2.01
N ALA A 163 -12.78 -9.17 0.79
CA ALA A 163 -12.80 -10.61 0.62
C ALA A 163 -11.44 -11.26 0.93
N HIS A 164 -10.35 -10.49 0.91
CA HIS A 164 -9.07 -10.88 1.53
C HIS A 164 -9.15 -10.96 3.05
N HIS A 165 -9.79 -9.98 3.71
CA HIS A 165 -10.06 -10.05 5.15
C HIS A 165 -10.91 -11.25 5.56
N LYS A 166 -11.76 -11.74 4.64
CA LYS A 166 -12.52 -13.00 4.79
C LYS A 166 -11.70 -14.27 4.54
N GLY A 167 -10.39 -14.14 4.30
CA GLY A 167 -9.50 -15.28 4.07
C GLY A 167 -9.55 -15.87 2.65
N VAL A 168 -10.16 -15.20 1.67
CA VAL A 168 -10.14 -15.72 0.29
C VAL A 168 -8.72 -15.58 -0.27
N PRO A 169 -8.08 -16.69 -0.71
CA PRO A 169 -6.69 -16.68 -1.10
C PRO A 169 -6.44 -15.87 -2.37
N GLY A 170 -5.24 -15.30 -2.48
CA GLY A 170 -4.79 -14.62 -3.70
C GLY A 170 -5.40 -13.24 -3.93
N ARG A 171 -5.66 -12.48 -2.85
CA ARG A 171 -6.22 -11.12 -2.91
C ARG A 171 -5.36 -10.13 -2.14
N TYR A 172 -4.15 -9.87 -2.63
CA TYR A 172 -3.17 -9.01 -1.97
C TYR A 172 -3.09 -7.60 -2.56
N GLY A 173 -3.56 -7.37 -3.79
CA GLY A 173 -3.69 -6.01 -4.34
C GLY A 173 -4.81 -5.25 -3.63
N VAL A 174 -4.49 -4.11 -3.02
CA VAL A 174 -5.43 -3.19 -2.38
C VAL A 174 -5.93 -2.16 -3.39
N LEU A 175 -5.01 -1.53 -4.14
CA LEU A 175 -5.40 -0.55 -5.16
C LEU A 175 -5.91 -1.23 -6.43
N PHE A 176 -5.16 -2.20 -6.96
CA PHE A 176 -5.53 -2.91 -8.18
C PHE A 176 -5.17 -4.40 -8.11
N PRO A 177 -6.06 -5.32 -8.57
CA PRO A 177 -5.86 -6.76 -8.49
C PRO A 177 -5.06 -7.32 -9.68
N ILE A 178 -4.30 -6.48 -10.40
CA ILE A 178 -3.60 -6.89 -11.63
C ILE A 178 -2.66 -8.08 -11.34
N LEU A 179 -1.82 -7.96 -10.31
CA LEU A 179 -0.90 -9.02 -9.92
C LEU A 179 -1.61 -10.21 -9.27
N ASP A 180 -2.74 -10.00 -8.60
CA ASP A 180 -3.58 -11.12 -8.12
C ASP A 180 -4.05 -11.98 -9.31
N HIS A 181 -4.57 -11.35 -10.36
CA HIS A 181 -5.02 -12.05 -11.57
C HIS A 181 -3.88 -12.75 -12.30
N LEU A 182 -2.72 -12.09 -12.46
CA LEU A 182 -1.56 -12.68 -13.11
C LEU A 182 -1.06 -13.94 -12.36
N PHE A 183 -0.95 -13.88 -11.03
CA PHE A 183 -0.52 -15.02 -10.21
C PHE A 183 -1.61 -16.06 -9.93
N ALA A 184 -2.88 -15.74 -10.19
CA ALA A 184 -3.97 -16.71 -10.19
C ALA A 184 -3.99 -17.49 -11.52
N ALA A 185 -3.83 -16.82 -12.66
CA ALA A 185 -3.76 -17.44 -13.97
C ALA A 185 -2.59 -18.45 -14.09
N GLY A 186 -1.47 -18.18 -13.41
CA GLY A 186 -0.33 -19.11 -13.32
C GLY A 186 -0.58 -20.36 -12.48
N ARG A 187 -1.67 -20.42 -11.69
CA ARG A 187 -2.13 -21.60 -10.96
C ARG A 187 -3.29 -22.23 -11.73
N ALA A 188 -3.00 -22.84 -12.87
CA ALA A 188 -4.00 -23.58 -13.63
C ALA A 188 -4.80 -24.52 -12.70
N ALA A 189 -6.13 -24.52 -12.84
CA ALA A 189 -6.99 -25.43 -12.11
C ALA A 189 -6.49 -26.87 -12.31
N PRO A 190 -6.55 -27.75 -11.29
CA PRO A 190 -6.28 -29.16 -11.49
C PRO A 190 -7.17 -29.63 -12.64
N LYS A 191 -6.57 -30.22 -13.68
CA LYS A 191 -7.33 -30.91 -14.71
C LYS A 191 -8.22 -31.90 -13.96
N THR A 192 -9.53 -31.67 -13.97
CA THR A 192 -10.50 -32.70 -13.63
C THR A 192 -10.27 -33.80 -14.64
N SER A 193 -9.45 -34.79 -14.27
CA SER A 193 -9.35 -36.05 -14.98
C SER A 193 -10.76 -36.63 -14.97
N GLY A 194 -11.39 -36.57 -16.14
CA GLY A 194 -12.68 -37.17 -16.39
C GLY A 194 -12.63 -38.62 -15.94
N GLN A 195 -13.68 -39.01 -15.22
CA GLN A 195 -14.08 -40.39 -15.10
C GLN A 195 -14.24 -40.93 -16.53
N LEU A 196 -13.41 -41.91 -16.88
CA LEU A 196 -13.67 -42.90 -17.92
C LEU A 196 -14.28 -44.12 -17.24
#